data_AF-H8Z6C7-F1
#
_entry.id   AF-H8Z6C7-F1
#
_cell.length_a   1.000
_cell.length_b   1.000
_cell.length_c   1.000
_cell.angle_alpha   90.00
_cell.angle_beta   90.00
_cell.angle_gamma   90.00
#
_symmetry.space_group_name_H-M   'P 1'
#
loop_
_entity.id
_entity.type
_entity.pdbx_description
1 polymer ?
#
loop_
_entity_poly.entity_id
_entity_poly.type
_entity_poly.pdbx_seq_one_letter_code
_entity_poly.pdbx_strand_id
1 'polypeptide(L)'
;MKVMIRVDRVAAILAGCDCYGDLIAEVDPRELNLDERNALALAPEQQGVTDLTAPFPSPGSYPTPPETATPDIRAWLRWRIKCARIHEQALINQQAEWKAQADAYILYWSQHPPERFIRKDWPAIYFSAALPAADAHSPPLPERDAAEELERIEQALADKLDQARELAEQRNRDMEKHKAQSAARRQASQQRRAKQLSAWVENHMDDNAKARFKLNLLPEDEILDAIRATAYQPLDGFERYRKIRFDDITHGDQCIDGQSLDCDTDESNHLSAEQFERFRAIDAAAPEGAKLKALIHSCACETCNAGTIRRSVQVVIPVGELLFSREYALDIGSQVPPEPPRTEHQDNQQQSPVSAATPVPADHSGPVPD
;
A
#
# COMPACT_ATOMS: atom_id res chain seq x y z
N MET A 1 14.17 59.72 -43.11
CA MET A 1 14.09 58.98 -41.82
C MET A 1 15.46 58.38 -41.53
N LYS A 2 15.89 58.25 -40.26
CA LYS A 2 17.21 57.73 -39.90
C LYS A 2 17.13 56.25 -39.50
N VAL A 3 18.00 55.43 -40.06
CA VAL A 3 18.11 54.00 -39.77
C VAL A 3 19.53 53.65 -39.37
N MET A 4 19.70 52.75 -38.39
CA MET A 4 21.00 52.21 -37.99
C MET A 4 21.25 50.87 -38.68
N ILE A 5 22.44 50.71 -39.27
CA ILE A 5 22.86 49.55 -40.06
C ILE A 5 24.29 49.17 -39.69
N ARG A 6 24.57 47.86 -39.59
CA ARG A 6 25.91 47.35 -39.33
C ARG A 6 26.67 47.09 -40.62
N VAL A 7 27.84 47.69 -40.73
CA VAL A 7 28.83 47.45 -41.81
C VAL A 7 29.94 46.56 -41.27
N ASP A 8 30.21 45.47 -41.98
CA ASP A 8 31.22 44.49 -41.56
C ASP A 8 32.64 45.04 -41.75
N ARG A 9 33.50 44.81 -40.74
CA ARG A 9 34.85 45.35 -40.74
C ARG A 9 35.72 44.74 -41.83
N VAL A 10 35.61 43.43 -42.07
CA VAL A 10 36.42 42.73 -43.08
C VAL A 10 35.97 43.15 -44.48
N ALA A 11 34.65 43.18 -44.72
CA ALA A 11 34.07 43.63 -45.98
C ALA A 11 34.43 45.10 -46.29
N ALA A 12 34.37 45.99 -45.30
CA ALA A 12 34.75 47.39 -45.46
C ALA A 12 36.23 47.54 -45.82
N ILE A 13 37.13 46.85 -45.10
CA ILE A 13 38.58 46.89 -45.36
C ILE A 13 38.89 46.38 -46.78
N LEU A 14 38.27 45.27 -47.20
CA LEU A 14 38.46 44.70 -48.54
C LEU A 14 37.92 45.62 -49.66
N ALA A 15 36.89 46.41 -49.37
CA ALA A 15 36.34 47.40 -50.29
C ALA A 15 37.12 48.74 -50.29
N GLY A 16 38.14 48.88 -49.44
CA GLY A 16 38.90 50.12 -49.31
C GLY A 16 38.19 51.23 -48.53
N CYS A 17 37.22 50.87 -47.68
CA CYS A 17 36.51 51.79 -46.79
C CYS A 17 37.01 51.64 -45.34
N ASP A 18 37.21 52.77 -44.65
CA ASP A 18 37.62 52.84 -43.25
C ASP A 18 36.44 52.98 -42.26
N CYS A 19 35.22 53.12 -42.77
CA CYS A 19 34.00 53.24 -41.98
C CYS A 19 33.34 51.86 -41.79
N TYR A 20 33.32 51.35 -40.55
CA TYR A 20 32.71 50.07 -40.18
C TYR A 20 32.02 50.14 -38.81
N GLY A 21 31.18 49.15 -38.48
CA GLY A 21 30.37 49.13 -37.26
C GLY A 21 28.94 49.61 -37.49
N ASP A 22 28.28 50.11 -36.45
CA ASP A 22 26.90 50.57 -36.54
C ASP A 22 26.85 52.03 -37.06
N LEU A 23 26.32 52.21 -38.28
CA LEU A 23 26.28 53.48 -39.00
C LEU A 23 24.84 53.95 -39.21
N ILE A 24 24.64 55.27 -39.19
CA ILE A 24 23.32 55.89 -39.41
C ILE A 24 23.19 56.28 -40.88
N ALA A 25 22.18 55.75 -41.57
CA ALA A 25 21.83 56.10 -42.93
C ALA A 25 20.49 56.85 -42.98
N GLU A 26 20.33 57.76 -43.94
CA GLU A 26 19.05 58.41 -44.22
C GLU A 26 18.31 57.70 -45.36
N VAL A 27 17.03 57.45 -45.15
CA VAL A 27 16.15 56.76 -46.10
C VAL A 27 14.92 57.62 -46.35
N ASP A 28 14.53 57.78 -47.62
CA ASP A 28 13.20 58.25 -47.98
C ASP A 28 12.24 57.03 -48.03
N PRO A 29 11.23 56.97 -47.13
CA PRO A 29 10.25 55.88 -47.13
C PRO A 29 9.47 55.74 -48.45
N ARG A 30 9.42 56.77 -49.30
CA ARG A 30 8.73 56.72 -50.61
C ARG A 30 9.46 55.85 -51.62
N GLU A 31 10.76 55.60 -51.43
CA GLU A 31 11.59 54.77 -52.30
C GLU A 31 11.55 53.28 -51.94
N LEU A 32 10.83 52.93 -50.87
CA LEU A 32 10.66 51.57 -50.38
C LEU A 32 9.33 50.98 -50.84
N ASN A 33 9.32 49.67 -51.09
CA ASN A 33 8.07 48.95 -51.35
C ASN A 33 7.24 48.76 -50.07
N LEU A 34 6.02 48.21 -50.19
CA LEU A 34 5.12 48.05 -49.04
C LEU A 34 5.70 47.13 -47.95
N ASP A 35 6.29 46.00 -48.33
CA ASP A 35 6.87 45.03 -47.38
C ASP A 35 8.09 45.62 -46.66
N GLU A 36 8.92 46.36 -47.38
CA GLU A 36 10.08 47.08 -46.84
C GLU A 36 9.65 48.16 -45.85
N ARG A 37 8.60 48.93 -46.15
CA ARG A 37 8.03 49.91 -45.21
C ARG A 37 7.44 49.25 -43.98
N ASN A 38 6.75 48.12 -44.14
CA ASN A 38 6.17 47.38 -43.01
C ASN A 38 7.27 46.81 -42.11
N ALA A 39 8.32 46.21 -42.69
CA ALA A 39 9.45 45.70 -41.91
C ALA A 39 10.22 46.80 -41.20
N LEU A 40 10.31 47.97 -41.82
CA LEU A 40 10.89 49.16 -41.21
C LEU A 40 10.07 49.68 -40.03
N ALA A 41 8.73 49.66 -40.12
CA ALA A 41 7.84 50.04 -39.03
C ALA A 41 7.86 49.07 -37.85
N LEU A 42 8.22 47.80 -38.08
CA LEU A 42 8.35 46.77 -37.05
C LEU A 42 9.73 46.75 -36.38
N ALA A 43 10.70 47.51 -36.89
CA ALA A 43 12.02 47.58 -36.30
C ALA A 43 12.00 48.47 -35.05
N PRO A 44 12.73 48.09 -33.98
CA PRO A 44 12.76 48.85 -32.74
C PRO A 44 13.35 50.25 -32.99
N GLU A 45 12.75 51.25 -32.37
CA GLU A 45 13.19 52.63 -32.45
C GLU A 45 13.88 53.02 -31.14
N GLN A 46 15.09 53.57 -31.24
CA GLN A 46 15.83 54.13 -30.11
C GLN A 46 16.28 55.54 -30.46
N GLN A 47 15.88 56.52 -29.64
CA GLN A 47 16.28 57.93 -29.78
C GLN A 47 15.96 58.52 -31.17
N GLY A 48 14.85 58.10 -31.80
CA GLY A 48 14.44 58.58 -33.13
C GLY A 48 15.19 57.91 -34.29
N VAL A 49 15.92 56.82 -34.03
CA VAL A 49 16.64 56.02 -35.02
C VAL A 49 16.08 54.60 -35.01
N THR A 50 15.66 54.13 -36.18
CA THR A 50 15.17 52.76 -36.37
C THR A 50 16.36 51.80 -36.46
N ASP A 51 16.48 50.87 -35.51
CA ASP A 51 17.58 49.92 -35.44
C ASP A 51 17.29 48.65 -36.24
N LEU A 52 17.88 48.55 -37.44
CA LEU A 52 17.74 47.36 -38.29
C LEU A 52 18.66 46.21 -37.84
N THR A 53 19.64 46.48 -36.97
CA THR A 53 20.66 45.54 -36.50
C THR A 53 20.25 44.77 -35.24
N ALA A 54 19.21 45.24 -34.54
CA ALA A 54 18.68 44.59 -33.37
C ALA A 54 18.36 43.10 -33.63
N PRO A 55 18.77 42.20 -32.72
CA PRO A 55 18.46 40.78 -32.86
C PRO A 55 16.94 40.56 -32.80
N PHE A 56 16.45 39.59 -33.59
CA PHE A 56 15.06 39.14 -33.46
C PHE A 56 14.87 38.33 -32.18
N PRO A 57 13.74 38.49 -31.48
CA PRO A 57 13.47 37.76 -30.24
C PRO A 57 13.31 36.25 -30.51
N SER A 58 13.50 35.42 -29.46
CA SER A 58 13.05 34.01 -29.46
C SER A 58 11.54 33.93 -29.76
N PRO A 59 10.99 32.86 -30.37
CA PRO A 59 11.60 31.57 -30.68
C PRO A 59 11.90 31.44 -32.17
N GLY A 60 13.16 31.40 -32.57
CA GLY A 60 13.49 31.21 -33.99
C GLY A 60 14.98 31.10 -34.22
N SER A 61 15.37 30.26 -35.18
CA SER A 61 16.74 30.25 -35.70
C SER A 61 16.78 31.14 -36.93
N TYR A 62 17.40 32.31 -36.79
CA TYR A 62 17.39 33.33 -37.82
C TYR A 62 18.62 33.21 -38.74
N PRO A 63 18.48 33.54 -40.04
CA PRO A 63 19.63 33.59 -40.94
C PRO A 63 20.65 34.62 -40.44
N THR A 64 21.92 34.41 -40.79
CA THR A 64 22.98 35.37 -40.47
C THR A 64 22.65 36.75 -41.07
N PRO A 65 22.91 37.85 -40.34
CA PRO A 65 22.76 39.19 -40.89
C PRO A 65 23.61 39.39 -42.14
N PRO A 66 23.21 40.30 -43.06
CA PRO A 66 23.97 40.54 -44.27
C PRO A 66 25.33 41.16 -43.97
N GLU A 67 26.39 40.60 -44.55
CA GLU A 67 27.73 41.16 -44.54
C GLU A 67 27.85 42.18 -45.68
N THR A 68 27.96 43.46 -45.34
CA THR A 68 27.97 44.55 -46.33
C THR A 68 29.17 45.45 -46.10
N ALA A 69 29.83 45.87 -47.20
CA ALA A 69 30.96 46.78 -47.17
C ALA A 69 30.54 48.26 -47.07
N THR A 70 29.27 48.55 -47.34
CA THR A 70 28.64 49.88 -47.24
C THR A 70 27.23 49.73 -46.65
N PRO A 71 26.62 50.77 -46.07
CA PRO A 71 25.26 50.69 -45.51
C PRO A 71 24.20 50.35 -46.57
N ASP A 72 23.87 49.06 -46.73
CA ASP A 72 22.81 48.60 -47.65
C ASP A 72 21.49 48.39 -46.89
N ILE A 73 20.67 49.44 -46.90
CA ILE A 73 19.34 49.45 -46.27
C ILE A 73 18.44 48.33 -46.79
N ARG A 74 18.47 48.07 -48.11
CA ARG A 74 17.56 47.10 -48.72
C ARG A 74 17.97 45.67 -48.38
N ALA A 75 19.28 45.38 -48.29
CA ALA A 75 19.76 44.09 -47.81
C ALA A 75 19.29 43.81 -46.37
N TRP A 76 19.42 44.79 -45.47
CA TRP A 76 18.95 44.66 -44.09
C TRP A 76 17.44 44.53 -43.96
N LEU A 77 16.65 45.30 -44.73
CA LEU A 77 15.19 45.18 -44.73
C LEU A 77 14.72 43.81 -45.23
N ARG A 78 15.33 43.28 -46.30
CA ARG A 78 15.03 41.92 -46.79
C ARG A 78 15.37 40.85 -45.76
N TRP A 79 16.50 40.99 -45.07
CA TRP A 79 16.87 40.10 -43.97
C TRP A 79 15.82 40.15 -42.85
N ARG A 80 15.38 41.35 -42.42
CA ARG A 80 14.32 41.49 -41.40
C ARG A 80 12.99 40.90 -41.84
N ILE A 81 12.56 41.11 -43.09
CA ILE A 81 11.33 40.49 -43.63
C ILE A 81 11.42 38.96 -43.52
N LYS A 82 12.59 38.39 -43.88
CA LYS A 82 12.82 36.95 -43.77
C LYS A 82 12.79 36.48 -42.31
N CYS A 83 13.44 37.19 -41.40
CA CYS A 83 13.40 36.88 -39.96
C CYS A 83 11.99 36.97 -39.38
N ALA A 84 11.21 38.00 -39.75
CA ALA A 84 9.83 38.16 -39.32
C ALA A 84 8.94 37.00 -39.77
N ARG A 85 9.07 36.55 -41.02
CA ARG A 85 8.34 35.36 -41.53
C ARG A 85 8.74 34.08 -40.79
N ILE A 86 10.03 33.90 -40.51
CA ILE A 86 10.53 32.75 -39.73
C ILE A 86 9.98 32.80 -38.31
N HIS A 87 9.96 33.97 -37.70
CA HIS A 87 9.43 34.18 -36.35
C HIS A 87 7.92 33.90 -36.29
N GLU A 88 7.13 34.44 -37.22
CA GLU A 88 5.69 34.17 -37.32
C GLU A 88 5.41 32.68 -37.50
N GLN A 89 6.13 32.01 -38.39
CA GLN A 89 6.00 30.56 -38.57
C GLN A 89 6.37 29.79 -37.30
N ALA A 90 7.41 30.22 -36.58
CA ALA A 90 7.82 29.61 -35.33
C ALA A 90 6.78 29.80 -34.22
N LEU A 91 6.13 30.96 -34.14
CA LEU A 91 5.01 31.19 -33.21
C LEU A 91 3.80 30.31 -33.56
N ILE A 92 3.46 30.17 -34.84
CA ILE A 92 2.39 29.26 -35.30
C ILE A 92 2.72 27.81 -34.92
N ASN A 93 3.96 27.38 -35.15
CA ASN A 93 4.41 26.03 -34.80
C ASN A 93 4.38 25.81 -33.29
N GLN A 94 4.85 26.78 -32.50
CA GLN A 94 4.81 26.73 -31.04
C GLN A 94 3.37 26.63 -30.53
N GLN A 95 2.45 27.44 -31.08
CA GLN A 95 1.03 27.37 -30.74
C GLN A 95 0.42 26.01 -31.09
N ALA A 96 0.77 25.43 -32.24
CA ALA A 96 0.31 24.10 -32.66
C ALA A 96 0.87 22.99 -31.75
N GLU A 97 2.16 23.08 -31.37
CA GLU A 97 2.80 22.16 -30.43
C GLU A 97 2.13 22.21 -29.05
N TRP A 98 1.87 23.42 -28.53
CA TRP A 98 1.17 23.61 -27.26
C TRP A 98 -0.24 23.03 -27.30
N LYS A 99 -0.99 23.28 -28.38
CA LYS A 99 -2.31 22.70 -28.57
C LYS A 99 -2.26 21.17 -28.60
N ALA A 100 -1.31 20.58 -29.31
CA ALA A 100 -1.12 19.13 -29.34
C ALA A 100 -0.77 18.56 -27.96
N GLN A 101 0.05 19.26 -27.17
CA GLN A 101 0.36 18.87 -25.79
C GLN A 101 -0.87 18.94 -24.89
N ALA A 102 -1.66 20.02 -24.99
CA ALA A 102 -2.90 20.19 -24.23
C ALA A 102 -3.92 19.08 -24.56
N ASP A 103 -4.13 18.80 -25.85
CA ASP A 103 -5.03 17.73 -26.29
C ASP A 103 -4.54 16.35 -25.82
N ALA A 104 -3.23 16.09 -25.85
CA ALA A 104 -2.64 14.86 -25.30
C ALA A 104 -2.84 14.73 -23.78
N TYR A 105 -2.68 15.82 -23.04
CA TYR A 105 -2.88 15.87 -21.59
C TYR A 105 -4.36 15.63 -21.21
N ILE A 106 -5.29 16.30 -21.91
CA ILE A 106 -6.74 16.08 -21.75
C ILE A 106 -7.09 14.63 -22.06
N LEU A 107 -6.60 14.10 -23.20
CA LEU A 107 -6.87 12.73 -23.60
C LEU A 107 -6.37 11.73 -22.54
N TYR A 108 -5.12 11.90 -22.07
CA TYR A 108 -4.54 11.09 -21.01
C TYR A 108 -5.45 11.01 -19.80
N TRP A 109 -5.82 12.15 -19.20
CA TRP A 109 -6.68 12.15 -18.00
C TRP A 109 -8.11 11.68 -18.28
N SER A 110 -8.62 11.91 -19.49
CA SER A 110 -9.97 11.49 -19.87
C SER A 110 -10.13 9.96 -19.97
N GLN A 111 -9.08 9.25 -20.39
CA GLN A 111 -9.06 7.80 -20.52
C GLN A 111 -8.94 7.10 -19.17
N HIS A 112 -8.53 7.81 -18.12
CA HIS A 112 -8.43 7.23 -16.80
C HIS A 112 -9.81 7.06 -16.15
N PRO A 113 -10.02 5.93 -15.44
CA PRO A 113 -11.26 5.68 -14.74
C PRO A 113 -11.46 6.68 -13.58
N PRO A 114 -12.70 7.14 -13.30
CA PRO A 114 -12.99 8.08 -12.20
C PRO A 114 -12.46 7.62 -10.85
N GLU A 115 -12.37 6.30 -10.63
CA GLU A 115 -11.82 5.69 -9.43
C GLU A 115 -10.39 6.11 -9.11
N ARG A 116 -9.59 6.47 -10.13
CA ARG A 116 -8.21 6.93 -9.93
C ARG A 116 -8.16 8.28 -9.21
N PHE A 117 -9.22 9.07 -9.34
CA PHE A 117 -9.39 10.36 -8.67
C PHE A 117 -10.01 10.21 -7.29
N ILE A 118 -10.45 8.99 -6.91
CA ILE A 118 -11.01 8.74 -5.60
C ILE A 118 -9.90 8.40 -4.62
N ARG A 119 -9.83 9.15 -3.53
CA ARG A 119 -8.96 8.89 -2.38
C ARG A 119 -9.78 8.37 -1.22
N LYS A 120 -9.17 7.46 -0.48
CA LYS A 120 -9.67 7.02 0.81
C LYS A 120 -8.89 7.79 1.86
N ASP A 121 -9.51 8.80 2.43
CA ASP A 121 -8.84 9.67 3.39
C ASP A 121 -8.69 8.97 4.73
N TRP A 122 -7.71 9.38 5.52
CA TRP A 122 -7.54 8.89 6.89
C TRP A 122 -8.32 9.77 7.88
N PRO A 123 -9.08 9.19 8.82
CA PRO A 123 -9.34 7.77 9.00
C PRO A 123 -10.13 7.20 7.82
N ALA A 124 -9.80 5.95 7.42
CA ALA A 124 -10.27 5.24 6.22
C ALA A 124 -11.78 4.90 6.22
N ILE A 125 -12.61 5.91 6.47
CA ILE A 125 -14.05 5.86 6.68
C ILE A 125 -14.81 6.72 5.67
N TYR A 126 -14.15 7.56 4.88
CA TYR A 126 -14.79 8.32 3.79
C TYR A 126 -13.93 8.32 2.52
N PHE A 127 -14.63 8.45 1.39
CA PHE A 127 -14.03 8.66 0.08
C PHE A 127 -14.18 10.11 -0.35
N SER A 128 -13.13 10.68 -0.95
CA SER A 128 -13.10 12.03 -1.54
C SER A 128 -12.56 11.98 -2.97
N ALA A 129 -12.85 13.01 -3.76
CA ALA A 129 -12.30 13.16 -5.11
C ALA A 129 -11.18 14.20 -5.12
N ALA A 130 -10.02 13.84 -5.66
CA ALA A 130 -8.87 14.71 -5.80
C ALA A 130 -8.02 14.32 -7.02
N LEU A 131 -7.32 15.30 -7.59
CA LEU A 131 -6.34 15.01 -8.64
C LEU A 131 -5.20 14.17 -8.05
N PRO A 132 -4.85 13.04 -8.68
CA PRO A 132 -3.66 12.31 -8.28
C PRO A 132 -2.41 13.13 -8.60
N ALA A 133 -1.33 12.90 -7.85
CA ALA A 133 -0.03 13.42 -8.24
C ALA A 133 0.30 12.94 -9.66
N ALA A 134 0.83 13.84 -10.49
CA ALA A 134 1.36 13.48 -11.80
C ALA A 134 2.43 12.41 -11.61
N ASP A 135 2.31 11.31 -12.35
CA ASP A 135 3.30 10.24 -12.34
C ASP A 135 4.35 10.47 -13.44
N ALA A 136 5.39 9.65 -13.47
CA ALA A 136 6.48 9.76 -14.44
C ALA A 136 6.02 9.56 -15.91
N HIS A 137 4.79 9.11 -16.14
CA HIS A 137 4.22 8.85 -17.47
C HIS A 137 3.21 9.91 -17.92
N SER A 138 2.85 10.85 -17.03
CA SER A 138 1.93 11.92 -17.34
C SER A 138 2.59 12.90 -18.32
N PRO A 139 1.90 13.31 -19.41
CA PRO A 139 2.42 14.34 -20.29
C PRO A 139 2.71 15.63 -19.49
N PRO A 140 3.73 16.42 -19.85
CA PRO A 140 3.98 17.69 -19.19
C PRO A 140 2.80 18.64 -19.43
N LEU A 141 2.47 19.44 -18.43
CA LEU A 141 1.49 20.51 -18.57
C LEU A 141 2.06 21.60 -19.49
N PRO A 142 1.25 22.20 -20.40
CA PRO A 142 1.67 23.34 -21.19
C PRO A 142 2.17 24.51 -20.33
N GLU A 143 3.05 25.35 -20.89
CA GLU A 143 3.56 26.54 -20.21
C GLU A 143 2.46 27.58 -19.94
N ARG A 144 2.71 28.46 -18.93
CA ARG A 144 1.73 29.42 -18.39
C ARG A 144 1.22 30.47 -19.37
N ASP A 145 1.91 30.65 -20.49
CA ASP A 145 1.67 31.74 -21.44
C ASP A 145 0.54 31.38 -22.43
N ALA A 146 0.04 30.14 -22.39
CA ALA A 146 -1.04 29.60 -23.22
C ALA A 146 -2.39 29.57 -22.47
N ALA A 147 -2.88 30.73 -22.03
CA ALA A 147 -4.05 30.85 -21.13
C ALA A 147 -5.31 30.10 -21.62
N GLU A 148 -5.63 30.15 -22.92
CA GLU A 148 -6.82 29.49 -23.49
C GLU A 148 -6.74 27.96 -23.42
N GLU A 149 -5.56 27.37 -23.64
CA GLU A 149 -5.38 25.91 -23.58
C GLU A 149 -5.37 25.41 -22.13
N LEU A 150 -4.88 26.23 -21.19
CA LEU A 150 -4.96 25.93 -19.76
C LEU A 150 -6.41 25.92 -19.27
N GLU A 151 -7.23 26.89 -19.69
CA GLU A 151 -8.66 26.91 -19.35
C GLU A 151 -9.40 25.65 -19.85
N ARG A 152 -9.07 25.18 -21.06
CA ARG A 152 -9.61 23.92 -21.61
C ARG A 152 -9.21 22.70 -20.76
N ILE A 153 -7.95 22.64 -20.31
CA ILE A 153 -7.47 21.57 -19.43
C ILE A 153 -8.20 21.61 -18.08
N GLU A 154 -8.34 22.80 -17.49
CA GLU A 154 -9.02 22.98 -16.21
C GLU A 154 -10.48 22.52 -16.27
N GLN A 155 -11.21 22.88 -17.32
CA GLN A 155 -12.59 22.44 -17.52
C GLN A 155 -12.69 20.90 -17.66
N ALA A 156 -11.83 20.28 -18.47
CA ALA A 156 -11.85 18.83 -18.65
C ALA A 156 -11.54 18.06 -17.36
N LEU A 157 -10.64 18.60 -16.52
CA LEU A 157 -10.34 18.03 -15.20
C LEU A 157 -11.49 18.24 -14.21
N ALA A 158 -12.18 19.39 -14.26
CA ALA A 158 -13.33 19.66 -13.42
C ALA A 158 -14.46 18.63 -13.67
N ASP A 159 -14.80 18.37 -14.93
CA ASP A 159 -15.83 17.38 -15.30
C ASP A 159 -15.50 15.98 -14.77
N LYS A 160 -14.21 15.60 -14.81
CA LYS A 160 -13.73 14.31 -14.27
C LYS A 160 -13.79 14.26 -12.75
N LEU A 161 -13.46 15.35 -12.07
CA LEU A 161 -13.58 15.44 -10.63
C LEU A 161 -15.03 15.34 -10.18
N ASP A 162 -15.98 15.91 -10.92
CA ASP A 162 -17.40 15.80 -10.61
C ASP A 162 -17.92 14.36 -10.76
N GLN A 163 -17.53 13.64 -11.84
CA GLN A 163 -17.81 12.20 -11.97
C GLN A 163 -17.25 11.39 -10.78
N ALA A 164 -16.03 11.73 -10.34
CA ALA A 164 -15.40 11.06 -9.21
C ALA A 164 -16.09 11.40 -7.87
N ARG A 165 -16.61 12.61 -7.70
CA ARG A 165 -17.40 13.02 -6.52
C ARG A 165 -18.69 12.22 -6.42
N GLU A 166 -19.45 12.11 -7.51
CA GLU A 166 -20.69 11.33 -7.54
C GLU A 166 -20.44 9.86 -7.15
N LEU A 167 -19.38 9.26 -7.70
CA LEU A 167 -18.99 7.89 -7.37
C LEU A 167 -18.52 7.75 -5.91
N ALA A 168 -17.77 8.71 -5.38
CA ALA A 168 -17.35 8.74 -3.98
C ALA A 168 -18.56 8.85 -3.04
N GLU A 169 -19.54 9.69 -3.35
CA GLU A 169 -20.79 9.79 -2.59
C GLU A 169 -21.59 8.48 -2.63
N GLN A 170 -21.69 7.83 -3.80
CA GLN A 170 -22.35 6.53 -3.90
C GLN A 170 -21.66 5.49 -3.00
N ARG A 171 -20.33 5.42 -3.02
CA ARG A 171 -19.56 4.54 -2.13
C ARG A 171 -19.80 4.84 -0.66
N ASN A 172 -19.87 6.11 -0.28
CA ASN A 172 -20.17 6.52 1.09
C ASN A 172 -21.59 6.07 1.49
N ARG A 173 -22.61 6.26 0.65
CA ARG A 173 -23.99 5.77 0.88
C ARG A 173 -24.04 4.25 1.06
N ASP A 174 -23.32 3.51 0.22
CA ASP A 174 -23.25 2.05 0.32
C ASP A 174 -22.57 1.58 1.61
N MET A 175 -21.49 2.24 2.02
CA MET A 175 -20.82 1.95 3.31
C MET A 175 -21.75 2.21 4.49
N GLU A 176 -22.48 3.32 4.49
CA GLU A 176 -23.46 3.64 5.54
C GLU A 176 -24.58 2.61 5.60
N LYS A 177 -25.13 2.23 4.44
CA LYS A 177 -26.15 1.19 4.34
C LYS A 177 -25.64 -0.15 4.89
N HIS A 178 -24.43 -0.56 4.53
CA HIS A 178 -23.82 -1.78 5.04
C HIS A 178 -23.60 -1.72 6.56
N LYS A 179 -23.11 -0.58 7.08
CA LYS A 179 -22.94 -0.36 8.52
C LYS A 179 -24.28 -0.43 9.27
N ALA A 180 -25.32 0.21 8.74
CA ALA A 180 -26.68 0.16 9.31
C ALA A 180 -27.24 -1.26 9.29
N GLN A 181 -27.09 -2.00 8.19
CA GLN A 181 -27.51 -3.40 8.09
C GLN A 181 -26.75 -4.30 9.08
N SER A 182 -25.44 -4.13 9.20
CA SER A 182 -24.64 -4.88 10.16
C SER A 182 -25.03 -4.55 11.61
N ALA A 183 -25.31 -3.29 11.92
CA ALA A 183 -25.76 -2.88 13.24
C ALA A 183 -27.14 -3.48 13.58
N ALA A 184 -28.10 -3.40 12.65
CA ALA A 184 -29.42 -4.01 12.79
C ALA A 184 -29.34 -5.53 12.97
N ARG A 185 -28.48 -6.22 12.20
CA ARG A 185 -28.25 -7.67 12.34
C ARG A 185 -27.67 -8.02 13.72
N ARG A 186 -26.69 -7.24 14.21
CA ARG A 186 -26.10 -7.43 15.55
C ARG A 186 -27.15 -7.24 16.65
N GLN A 187 -27.93 -6.17 16.57
CA GLN A 187 -28.99 -5.91 17.56
C GLN A 187 -30.06 -7.01 17.55
N ALA A 188 -30.48 -7.46 16.37
CA ALA A 188 -31.45 -8.55 16.24
C ALA A 188 -30.88 -9.88 16.81
N SER A 189 -29.60 -10.19 16.58
CA SER A 189 -28.94 -11.36 17.17
C SER A 189 -28.83 -11.26 18.69
N GLN A 190 -28.46 -10.09 19.23
CA GLN A 190 -28.44 -9.87 20.68
C GLN A 190 -29.83 -10.07 21.32
N GLN A 191 -30.90 -9.58 20.68
CA GLN A 191 -32.27 -9.78 21.16
C GLN A 191 -32.67 -11.26 21.14
N ARG A 192 -32.33 -12.00 20.08
CA ARG A 192 -32.61 -13.44 20.00
C ARG A 192 -31.81 -14.23 21.05
N ARG A 193 -30.53 -13.89 21.27
CA ARG A 193 -29.70 -14.44 22.35
C ARG A 193 -30.33 -14.20 23.72
N ALA A 194 -30.71 -12.96 24.02
CA ALA A 194 -31.34 -12.63 25.31
C ALA A 194 -32.64 -13.43 25.54
N LYS A 195 -33.50 -13.53 24.51
CA LYS A 195 -34.72 -14.34 24.56
C LYS A 195 -34.42 -15.83 24.79
N GLN A 196 -33.40 -16.37 24.12
CA GLN A 196 -32.97 -17.74 24.29
C GLN A 196 -32.45 -18.02 25.71
N LEU A 197 -31.60 -17.14 26.26
CA LEU A 197 -31.07 -17.30 27.62
C LEU A 197 -32.19 -17.24 28.66
N SER A 198 -33.11 -16.28 28.54
CA SER A 198 -34.28 -16.20 29.42
C SER A 198 -35.15 -17.46 29.34
N ALA A 199 -35.43 -17.95 28.13
CA ALA A 199 -36.19 -19.18 27.95
C ALA A 199 -35.46 -20.40 28.53
N TRP A 200 -34.12 -20.44 28.47
CA TRP A 200 -33.35 -21.51 29.07
C TRP A 200 -33.46 -21.51 30.60
N VAL A 201 -33.26 -20.34 31.23
CA VAL A 201 -33.37 -20.18 32.70
C VAL A 201 -34.72 -20.66 33.21
N GLU A 202 -35.82 -20.23 32.56
CA GLU A 202 -37.17 -20.58 33.00
C GLU A 202 -37.47 -22.08 32.89
N ASN A 203 -36.93 -22.75 31.87
CA ASN A 203 -37.26 -24.14 31.56
C ASN A 203 -36.29 -25.18 32.16
N HIS A 204 -35.02 -24.84 32.38
CA HIS A 204 -33.98 -25.82 32.70
C HIS A 204 -33.22 -25.56 34.01
N MET A 205 -33.27 -24.34 34.55
CA MET A 205 -32.57 -24.01 35.80
C MET A 205 -33.47 -24.13 37.03
N ASP A 206 -32.88 -24.16 38.21
CA ASP A 206 -33.60 -24.25 39.48
C ASP A 206 -34.26 -22.92 39.90
N ASP A 207 -35.09 -22.96 40.94
CA ASP A 207 -35.84 -21.79 41.41
C ASP A 207 -34.94 -20.66 41.95
N ASN A 208 -33.76 -20.99 42.48
CA ASN A 208 -32.79 -20.01 42.96
C ASN A 208 -32.17 -19.24 41.78
N ALA A 209 -31.76 -19.93 40.72
CA ALA A 209 -31.27 -19.32 39.50
C ALA A 209 -32.34 -18.46 38.83
N LYS A 210 -33.60 -18.93 38.77
CA LYS A 210 -34.74 -18.13 38.27
C LYS A 210 -34.94 -16.85 39.08
N ALA A 211 -34.86 -16.93 40.41
CA ALA A 211 -34.98 -15.76 41.29
C ALA A 211 -33.83 -14.77 41.09
N ARG A 212 -32.58 -15.25 41.01
CA ARG A 212 -31.40 -14.42 40.72
C ARG A 212 -31.49 -13.77 39.34
N PHE A 213 -31.98 -14.48 38.32
CA PHE A 213 -32.16 -13.95 36.98
C PHE A 213 -33.18 -12.80 36.94
N LYS A 214 -34.32 -12.94 37.62
CA LYS A 214 -35.33 -11.87 37.76
C LYS A 214 -34.79 -10.60 38.41
N LEU A 215 -33.79 -10.74 39.28
CA LEU A 215 -33.09 -9.64 39.94
C LEU A 215 -31.83 -9.16 39.19
N ASN A 216 -31.53 -9.73 38.01
CA ASN A 216 -30.30 -9.47 37.25
C ASN A 216 -29.00 -9.75 38.04
N LEU A 217 -29.05 -10.75 38.93
CA LEU A 217 -27.95 -11.22 39.80
C LEU A 217 -27.38 -12.59 39.38
N LEU A 218 -27.88 -13.15 38.28
CA LEU A 218 -27.36 -14.39 37.69
C LEU A 218 -26.37 -14.03 36.58
N PRO A 219 -25.07 -14.31 36.73
CA PRO A 219 -24.08 -14.09 35.68
C PRO A 219 -24.44 -14.87 34.42
N GLU A 220 -24.25 -14.25 33.25
CA GLU A 220 -24.53 -14.92 31.97
C GLU A 220 -23.68 -16.19 31.79
N ASP A 221 -22.43 -16.18 32.26
CA ASP A 221 -21.53 -17.34 32.17
C ASP A 221 -22.10 -18.58 32.88
N GLU A 222 -22.83 -18.41 33.98
CA GLU A 222 -23.48 -19.52 34.69
C GLU A 222 -24.58 -20.17 33.83
N ILE A 223 -25.33 -19.35 33.06
CA ILE A 223 -26.34 -19.82 32.11
C ILE A 223 -25.65 -20.53 30.93
N LEU A 224 -24.58 -19.93 30.39
CA LEU A 224 -23.82 -20.51 29.27
C LEU A 224 -23.17 -21.84 29.65
N ASP A 225 -22.66 -21.98 30.86
CA ASP A 225 -22.08 -23.22 31.38
C ASP A 225 -23.14 -24.31 31.52
N ALA A 226 -24.34 -23.98 32.01
CA ALA A 226 -25.47 -24.92 32.08
C ALA A 226 -25.93 -25.38 30.68
N ILE A 227 -26.04 -24.45 29.72
CA ILE A 227 -26.34 -24.79 28.31
C ILE A 227 -25.24 -25.70 27.75
N ARG A 228 -23.96 -25.35 27.96
CA ARG A 228 -22.81 -26.12 27.46
C ARG A 228 -22.78 -27.52 28.07
N ALA A 229 -23.05 -27.65 29.37
CA ALA A 229 -23.11 -28.95 30.05
C ALA A 229 -24.18 -29.85 29.40
N THR A 230 -25.38 -29.29 29.17
CA THR A 230 -26.48 -30.03 28.53
C THR A 230 -26.17 -30.39 27.08
N ALA A 231 -25.65 -29.44 26.30
CA ALA A 231 -25.33 -29.64 24.89
C ALA A 231 -24.26 -30.72 24.66
N TYR A 232 -23.28 -30.83 25.56
CA TYR A 232 -22.21 -31.82 25.46
C TYR A 232 -22.45 -33.10 26.28
N GLN A 233 -23.58 -33.21 26.99
CA GLN A 233 -23.91 -34.39 27.79
C GLN A 233 -23.80 -35.72 27.01
N PRO A 234 -24.26 -35.83 25.75
CA PRO A 234 -24.10 -37.06 24.96
C PRO A 234 -22.63 -37.46 24.71
N LEU A 235 -21.72 -36.49 24.84
CA LEU A 235 -20.30 -36.66 24.56
C LEU A 235 -19.44 -36.78 25.84
N ASP A 236 -20.04 -36.81 27.02
CA ASP A 236 -19.29 -36.91 28.29
C ASP A 236 -18.54 -38.25 28.45
N GLY A 237 -18.93 -39.29 27.71
CA GLY A 237 -18.22 -40.57 27.66
C GLY A 237 -16.91 -40.54 26.86
N PHE A 238 -16.64 -39.47 26.11
CA PHE A 238 -15.41 -39.34 25.32
C PHE A 238 -14.37 -38.49 26.06
N GLU A 239 -13.12 -38.95 26.00
CA GLU A 239 -12.00 -38.22 26.58
C GLU A 239 -11.79 -36.87 25.88
N ARG A 240 -11.68 -35.81 26.67
CA ARG A 240 -11.42 -34.47 26.15
C ARG A 240 -9.97 -34.36 25.71
N TYR A 241 -9.73 -33.62 24.64
CA TYR A 241 -8.37 -33.32 24.22
C TYR A 241 -7.65 -32.51 25.30
N ARG A 242 -6.43 -32.94 25.62
CA ARG A 242 -5.50 -32.21 26.47
C ARG A 242 -4.39 -31.63 25.60
N LYS A 243 -4.24 -30.31 25.63
CA LYS A 243 -3.11 -29.61 24.99
C LYS A 243 -1.80 -30.29 25.34
N ILE A 244 -0.95 -30.47 24.33
CA ILE A 244 0.42 -30.94 24.49
C ILE A 244 1.15 -30.01 25.48
N ARG A 245 1.77 -30.62 26.49
CA ARG A 245 2.60 -29.94 27.48
C ARG A 245 4.06 -30.31 27.28
N PHE A 246 4.95 -29.59 27.93
CA PHE A 246 6.38 -29.85 27.91
C PHE A 246 6.69 -31.32 28.28
N ASP A 247 6.06 -31.84 29.34
CA ASP A 247 6.23 -33.21 29.83
C ASP A 247 5.71 -34.30 28.87
N ASP A 248 4.95 -33.93 27.84
CA ASP A 248 4.45 -34.87 26.82
C ASP A 248 5.50 -35.17 25.73
N ILE A 249 6.66 -34.49 25.77
CA ILE A 249 7.74 -34.60 24.78
C ILE A 249 8.97 -35.23 25.46
N THR A 250 9.60 -36.20 24.80
CA THR A 250 10.88 -36.76 25.27
C THR A 250 12.02 -35.82 24.89
N HIS A 251 12.44 -34.99 25.85
CA HIS A 251 13.51 -34.03 25.65
C HIS A 251 14.91 -34.64 25.81
N GLY A 252 15.92 -33.97 25.26
CA GLY A 252 17.32 -34.24 25.60
C GLY A 252 17.76 -33.51 26.87
N ASP A 253 18.88 -33.94 27.45
CA ASP A 253 19.44 -33.43 28.72
C ASP A 253 19.68 -31.91 28.73
N GLN A 254 19.77 -31.28 27.55
CA GLN A 254 19.94 -29.83 27.37
C GLN A 254 18.66 -29.01 27.60
N CYS A 255 17.50 -29.65 27.73
CA CYS A 255 16.22 -28.97 27.94
C CYS A 255 15.92 -28.84 29.43
N ILE A 256 15.64 -27.62 29.88
CA ILE A 256 15.24 -27.34 31.26
C ILE A 256 13.72 -27.16 31.29
N ASP A 257 13.08 -27.68 32.34
CA ASP A 257 11.64 -27.49 32.57
C ASP A 257 11.22 -26.02 32.45
N GLY A 258 10.15 -25.77 31.68
CA GLY A 258 9.60 -24.43 31.45
C GLY A 258 10.07 -23.72 30.18
N GLN A 259 10.81 -24.39 29.29
CA GLN A 259 11.10 -23.86 27.96
C GLN A 259 9.85 -23.81 27.06
N SER A 260 9.84 -22.84 26.13
CA SER A 260 8.74 -22.61 25.20
C SER A 260 8.60 -23.77 24.20
N LEU A 261 7.34 -24.12 23.92
CA LEU A 261 6.99 -25.06 22.85
C LEU A 261 6.45 -24.24 21.69
N ASP A 262 6.96 -24.52 20.49
CA ASP A 262 6.34 -24.06 19.26
C ASP A 262 5.23 -25.06 18.88
N CYS A 263 3.98 -24.61 18.95
CA CYS A 263 2.80 -25.45 18.78
C CYS A 263 1.91 -24.91 17.66
N ASP A 264 1.55 -25.80 16.73
CA ASP A 264 0.64 -25.52 15.63
C ASP A 264 -0.57 -26.47 15.62
N THR A 265 -1.65 -26.05 14.97
CA THR A 265 -2.88 -26.83 14.83
C THR A 265 -3.44 -26.71 13.43
N ASP A 266 -3.43 -27.84 12.72
CA ASP A 266 -3.94 -27.95 11.35
C ASP A 266 -5.17 -28.87 11.25
N GLU A 267 -5.84 -28.83 10.11
CA GLU A 267 -6.83 -29.86 9.78
C GLU A 267 -6.14 -31.20 9.48
N SER A 268 -6.65 -32.27 10.07
CA SER A 268 -6.08 -33.60 9.83
C SER A 268 -6.56 -34.15 8.48
N ASN A 269 -5.64 -34.34 7.55
CA ASN A 269 -5.92 -34.94 6.23
C ASN A 269 -5.93 -36.47 6.23
N HIS A 270 -5.56 -37.11 7.35
CA HIS A 270 -5.53 -38.56 7.50
C HIS A 270 -5.80 -38.95 8.96
N LEU A 271 -6.41 -40.11 9.17
CA LEU A 271 -6.61 -40.74 10.47
C LEU A 271 -6.20 -42.21 10.37
N SER A 272 -5.63 -42.77 11.44
CA SER A 272 -5.47 -44.22 11.55
C SER A 272 -6.85 -44.90 11.62
N ALA A 273 -6.89 -46.22 11.39
CA ALA A 273 -8.15 -46.97 11.49
C ALA A 273 -8.82 -46.80 12.87
N GLU A 274 -8.05 -46.88 13.96
CA GLU A 274 -8.56 -46.70 15.32
C GLU A 274 -9.04 -45.27 15.58
N GLN A 275 -8.30 -44.26 15.12
CA GLN A 275 -8.69 -42.85 15.24
C GLN A 275 -9.97 -42.57 14.45
N PHE A 276 -10.13 -43.19 13.28
CA PHE A 276 -11.32 -43.04 12.45
C PHE A 276 -12.55 -43.68 13.10
N GLU A 277 -12.43 -44.87 13.70
CA GLU A 277 -13.54 -45.48 14.45
C GLU A 277 -13.93 -44.63 15.66
N ARG A 278 -12.97 -44.04 16.36
CA ARG A 278 -13.26 -43.11 17.46
C ARG A 278 -13.91 -41.82 16.98
N PHE A 279 -13.46 -41.26 15.85
CA PHE A 279 -14.12 -40.13 15.20
C PHE A 279 -15.58 -40.45 14.86
N ARG A 280 -15.85 -41.62 14.28
CA ARG A 280 -17.23 -42.06 13.96
C ARG A 280 -18.10 -42.25 15.20
N ALA A 281 -17.53 -42.75 16.29
CA ALA A 281 -18.26 -42.88 17.56
C ALA A 281 -18.65 -41.50 18.12
N ILE A 282 -17.74 -40.52 18.03
CA ILE A 282 -18.02 -39.14 18.45
C ILE A 282 -19.07 -38.49 17.54
N ASP A 283 -18.96 -38.68 16.22
CA ASP A 283 -19.94 -38.21 15.23
C ASP A 283 -21.34 -38.78 15.50
N ALA A 284 -21.44 -40.09 15.76
CA ALA A 284 -22.70 -40.75 16.06
C ALA A 284 -23.34 -40.30 17.39
N ALA A 285 -22.52 -39.86 18.36
CA ALA A 285 -22.98 -39.38 19.65
C ALA A 285 -23.24 -37.86 19.68
N ALA A 286 -22.72 -37.12 18.70
CA ALA A 286 -22.90 -35.68 18.63
C ALA A 286 -24.38 -35.33 18.37
N PRO A 287 -24.90 -34.24 18.97
CA PRO A 287 -26.28 -33.83 18.73
C PRO A 287 -26.50 -33.38 17.28
N GLU A 288 -27.75 -33.43 16.83
CA GLU A 288 -28.13 -33.01 15.48
C GLU A 288 -27.66 -31.59 15.16
N GLY A 289 -27.06 -31.41 13.98
CA GLY A 289 -26.52 -30.11 13.54
C GLY A 289 -25.12 -29.79 14.06
N ALA A 290 -24.51 -30.64 14.89
CA ALA A 290 -23.10 -30.52 15.24
C ALA A 290 -22.21 -30.61 14.00
N LYS A 291 -21.13 -29.82 13.98
CA LYS A 291 -20.08 -29.88 12.96
C LYS A 291 -18.82 -30.44 13.57
N LEU A 292 -18.26 -31.45 12.93
CA LEU A 292 -17.05 -32.12 13.40
C LEU A 292 -15.88 -31.83 12.45
N LYS A 293 -14.71 -31.65 13.03
CA LYS A 293 -13.48 -31.36 12.30
C LYS A 293 -12.32 -32.07 12.97
N ALA A 294 -11.66 -32.98 12.23
CA ALA A 294 -10.46 -33.63 12.72
C ALA A 294 -9.28 -32.64 12.67
N LEU A 295 -8.54 -32.55 13.76
CA LEU A 295 -7.39 -31.66 13.92
C LEU A 295 -6.14 -32.45 14.25
N ILE A 296 -5.00 -31.96 13.79
CA ILE A 296 -3.66 -32.42 14.17
C ILE A 296 -2.97 -31.30 14.93
N HIS A 297 -2.49 -31.62 16.12
CA HIS A 297 -1.75 -30.72 17.00
C HIS A 297 -0.31 -31.18 17.00
N SER A 298 0.59 -30.35 16.51
CA SER A 298 2.03 -30.61 16.52
C SER A 298 2.72 -29.60 17.41
N CYS A 299 3.53 -30.06 18.36
CA CYS A 299 4.40 -29.19 19.11
C CYS A 299 5.84 -29.67 19.03
N ALA A 300 6.79 -28.74 18.99
CA ALA A 300 8.21 -29.00 19.09
C ALA A 300 8.86 -28.14 20.17
N CYS A 301 9.83 -28.69 20.88
CA CYS A 301 10.70 -27.93 21.77
C CYS A 301 11.60 -27.02 20.93
N GLU A 302 11.60 -25.72 21.20
CA GLU A 302 12.42 -24.75 20.46
C GLU A 302 13.94 -25.00 20.60
N THR A 303 14.38 -25.67 21.67
CA THR A 303 15.81 -25.92 21.95
C THR A 303 16.34 -27.19 21.31
N CYS A 304 15.65 -28.31 21.49
CA CYS A 304 16.13 -29.62 21.02
C CYS A 304 15.40 -30.13 19.78
N ASN A 305 14.36 -29.44 19.31
CA ASN A 305 13.47 -29.84 18.21
C ASN A 305 12.77 -31.20 18.42
N ALA A 306 12.77 -31.75 19.64
CA ALA A 306 11.95 -32.89 19.96
C ALA A 306 10.48 -32.48 19.85
N GLY A 307 9.70 -33.26 19.10
CA GLY A 307 8.32 -32.95 18.82
C GLY A 307 7.38 -34.10 19.12
N THR A 308 6.12 -33.76 19.33
CA THR A 308 5.03 -34.72 19.49
C THR A 308 3.82 -34.27 18.70
N ILE A 309 3.02 -35.25 18.27
CA ILE A 309 1.82 -35.03 17.48
C ILE A 309 0.67 -35.71 18.19
N ARG A 310 -0.43 -34.97 18.38
CA ARG A 310 -1.71 -35.51 18.85
C ARG A 310 -2.81 -35.20 17.85
N ARG A 311 -3.83 -36.05 17.81
CA ARG A 311 -5.02 -35.81 16.99
C ARG A 311 -6.24 -35.65 17.88
N SER A 312 -7.06 -34.66 17.53
CA SER A 312 -8.34 -34.40 18.18
C SER A 312 -9.46 -34.28 17.15
N VAL A 313 -10.69 -34.32 17.61
CA VAL A 313 -11.84 -33.85 16.85
C VAL A 313 -12.45 -32.66 17.57
N GLN A 314 -12.53 -31.54 16.87
CA GLN A 314 -13.28 -30.38 17.29
C GLN A 314 -14.74 -30.58 16.94
N VAL A 315 -15.60 -30.56 17.96
CA VAL A 315 -17.05 -30.63 17.82
C VAL A 315 -17.60 -29.24 18.09
N VAL A 316 -18.29 -28.66 17.10
CA VAL A 316 -18.97 -27.37 17.21
C VAL A 316 -20.47 -27.60 17.20
N ILE A 317 -21.12 -27.29 18.32
CA ILE A 317 -22.55 -27.49 18.51
C ILE A 317 -23.26 -26.14 18.46
N PRO A 318 -24.13 -25.90 17.46
CA PRO A 318 -25.02 -24.74 17.45
C PRO A 318 -26.20 -24.97 18.40
N VAL A 319 -26.44 -24.02 19.30
CA VAL A 319 -27.62 -23.98 20.17
C VAL A 319 -28.25 -22.61 20.01
N GLY A 320 -29.26 -22.49 19.13
CA GLY A 320 -29.87 -21.21 18.80
C GLY A 320 -28.86 -20.20 18.24
N GLU A 321 -28.67 -19.06 18.92
CA GLU A 321 -27.68 -18.03 18.56
C GLU A 321 -26.27 -18.29 19.14
N LEU A 322 -26.09 -19.36 19.91
CA LEU A 322 -24.83 -19.70 20.56
C LEU A 322 -24.10 -20.79 19.78
N LEU A 323 -22.77 -20.66 19.72
CA LEU A 323 -21.88 -21.67 19.16
C LEU A 323 -20.93 -22.10 20.28
N PHE A 324 -20.96 -23.38 20.61
CA PHE A 324 -20.00 -23.95 21.55
C PHE A 324 -19.04 -24.86 20.82
N SER A 325 -17.75 -24.78 21.12
CA SER A 325 -16.72 -25.67 20.58
C SER A 325 -16.04 -26.42 21.72
N ARG A 326 -15.75 -27.70 21.50
CA ARG A 326 -14.97 -28.54 22.41
C ARG A 326 -14.19 -29.58 21.60
N GLU A 327 -13.00 -29.91 22.06
CA GLU A 327 -12.16 -30.91 21.43
C GLU A 327 -12.10 -32.21 22.23
N TYR A 328 -12.10 -33.32 21.50
CA TYR A 328 -12.04 -34.67 22.04
C TYR A 328 -10.83 -35.40 21.46
N ALA A 329 -10.15 -36.18 22.30
CA ALA A 329 -8.95 -36.92 21.90
C ALA A 329 -9.33 -38.09 20.97
N LEU A 330 -8.64 -38.19 19.84
CA LEU A 330 -8.71 -39.36 18.94
C LEU A 330 -7.64 -40.39 19.26
N ASP A 331 -6.54 -39.97 19.90
CA ASP A 331 -5.50 -40.88 20.36
C ASP A 331 -6.02 -41.65 21.58
N ILE A 332 -6.20 -42.96 21.41
CA ILE A 332 -6.44 -43.87 22.54
C ILE A 332 -5.11 -43.92 23.26
N GLY A 333 -5.05 -43.40 24.49
CA GLY A 333 -3.81 -43.30 25.24
C GLY A 333 -2.98 -44.59 25.12
N SER A 334 -1.90 -44.54 24.33
CA SER A 334 -0.70 -45.29 24.65
C SER A 334 -0.21 -44.69 25.96
N GLN A 335 -0.85 -45.08 27.06
CA GLN A 335 -0.20 -45.03 28.35
C GLN A 335 1.04 -45.86 28.16
N VAL A 336 2.19 -45.20 28.00
CA VAL A 336 3.48 -45.83 28.23
C VAL A 336 3.34 -46.50 29.60
N PRO A 337 3.41 -47.84 29.70
CA PRO A 337 3.30 -48.48 31.00
C PRO A 337 4.34 -47.85 31.93
N PRO A 338 4.01 -47.59 33.21
CA PRO A 338 4.97 -46.99 34.13
C PRO A 338 6.26 -47.83 34.08
N GLU A 339 7.36 -47.16 33.78
CA GLU A 339 8.69 -47.76 33.76
C GLU A 339 8.84 -48.53 35.09
N PRO A 340 9.16 -49.85 35.06
CA PRO A 340 9.32 -50.60 36.29
C PRO A 340 10.35 -49.87 37.17
N PRO A 341 10.14 -49.81 38.50
CA PRO A 341 11.02 -49.07 39.39
C PRO A 341 12.46 -49.50 39.12
N ARG A 342 13.31 -48.53 38.73
CA ARG A 342 14.73 -48.75 38.53
C ARG A 342 15.26 -49.41 39.79
N THR A 343 15.67 -50.66 39.65
CA THR A 343 16.34 -51.40 40.71
C THR A 343 17.65 -50.67 40.94
N GLU A 344 17.78 -50.03 42.10
CA GLU A 344 19.04 -49.48 42.58
C GLU A 344 20.08 -50.61 42.58
N HIS A 345 20.93 -50.65 41.55
CA HIS A 345 22.16 -51.39 41.61
C HIS A 345 23.10 -50.65 42.58
N GLN A 346 23.02 -51.05 43.85
CA GLN A 346 24.15 -50.97 44.76
C GLN A 346 25.26 -51.87 44.21
N ASP A 347 26.33 -51.26 43.73
CA ASP A 347 27.68 -51.82 43.60
C ASP A 347 28.59 -50.68 43.13
N ASN A 348 29.80 -50.46 43.60
CA ASN A 348 30.56 -51.01 44.69
C ASN A 348 31.76 -50.05 44.86
N GLN A 349 32.21 -49.85 46.08
CA GLN A 349 33.41 -49.07 46.38
C GLN A 349 34.64 -49.78 45.80
N GLN A 350 35.48 -49.07 45.06
CA GLN A 350 36.91 -49.41 44.98
C GLN A 350 37.76 -48.14 45.01
N GLN A 351 38.27 -47.88 46.22
CA GLN A 351 39.37 -46.98 46.52
C GLN A 351 40.70 -47.58 46.02
N SER A 352 41.62 -46.74 45.54
CA SER A 352 43.09 -46.88 45.68
C SER A 352 43.83 -45.72 44.96
N PRO A 353 45.11 -45.39 45.26
CA PRO A 353 45.44 -44.14 45.97
C PRO A 353 46.49 -43.22 45.29
N VAL A 354 46.52 -41.98 45.78
CA VAL A 354 47.65 -41.03 46.04
C VAL A 354 48.95 -41.10 45.21
N SER A 355 49.31 -39.96 44.57
CA SER A 355 50.63 -39.25 44.60
C SER A 355 50.73 -38.28 43.40
N ALA A 356 51.37 -37.10 43.38
CA ALA A 356 52.04 -36.20 44.33
C ALA A 356 52.13 -34.82 43.60
N ALA A 357 51.75 -33.70 44.24
CA ALA A 357 52.62 -32.56 44.63
C ALA A 357 53.47 -31.91 43.49
N THR A 358 53.12 -30.73 42.94
CA THR A 358 53.47 -29.32 43.39
C THR A 358 54.43 -28.68 42.34
N PRO A 359 54.68 -27.35 42.18
CA PRO A 359 53.95 -26.08 42.41
C PRO A 359 53.82 -25.14 41.17
N VAL A 360 53.14 -24.01 41.36
CA VAL A 360 53.06 -22.77 40.55
C VAL A 360 54.44 -22.07 40.41
N PRO A 361 54.67 -21.17 39.43
CA PRO A 361 54.52 -19.75 39.76
C PRO A 361 53.86 -18.89 38.66
N ALA A 362 53.37 -17.73 39.11
CA ALA A 362 52.94 -16.59 38.34
C ALA A 362 54.03 -16.06 37.39
N ASP A 363 53.67 -15.28 36.36
CA ASP A 363 53.84 -13.81 36.35
C ASP A 363 53.57 -13.20 34.96
N HIS A 364 53.32 -11.89 34.96
CA HIS A 364 53.47 -10.88 33.90
C HIS A 364 52.35 -10.71 32.84
N SER A 365 51.58 -9.60 32.92
CA SER A 365 51.84 -8.31 32.26
C SER A 365 51.58 -8.38 30.74
N GLY A 366 50.55 -7.74 30.17
CA GLY A 366 50.37 -6.30 30.06
C GLY A 366 49.37 -5.94 28.92
N PRO A 367 49.18 -4.64 28.60
CA PRO A 367 48.02 -4.09 27.89
C PRO A 367 48.23 -3.78 26.38
N VAL A 368 47.10 -3.71 25.61
CA VAL A 368 46.62 -2.70 24.59
C VAL A 368 47.64 -2.07 23.58
N PRO A 369 47.31 -1.54 22.37
CA PRO A 369 46.20 -1.67 21.38
C PRO A 369 46.68 -1.98 19.93
N ASP A 370 45.74 -2.09 18.98
CA ASP A 370 45.61 -1.16 17.83
C ASP A 370 44.14 -1.01 17.42
#